data_AF-A0A960MWL3-F1
#
_entry.id   AF-A0A960MWL3-F1
#
_cell.length_a   1.000
_cell.length_b   1.000
_cell.length_c   1.000
_cell.angle_alpha   90.00
_cell.angle_beta   90.00
_cell.angle_gamma   90.00
#
_symmetry.space_group_name_H-M   'P 1'
#
loop_
_entity.id
_entity.type
_entity.pdbx_description
1 polymer ?
#
loop_
_entity_poly.entity_id
_entity_poly.type
_entity_poly.pdbx_seq_one_letter_code
_entity_poly.pdbx_strand_id
1 'polypeptide(L)' 'METRAVLRGVRLSADKGRLVADLIRGKKVDQALNILNFTQKKAAPIVRK' A
#
# COMPACT_ATOMS: atom_id res chain seq x y z
N MET A 1 3.66 -3.50 20.58
CA MET A 1 3.08 -4.65 19.85
C MET A 1 3.21 -4.35 18.37
N GLU A 2 3.99 -5.13 17.63
CA GLU A 2 4.17 -4.94 16.19
C GLU A 2 3.34 -6.00 15.44
N THR A 3 2.58 -5.57 14.44
CA THR A 3 1.71 -6.42 13.63
C THR A 3 2.13 -6.34 12.17
N ARG A 4 2.24 -7.49 11.49
CA ARG A 4 2.62 -7.57 10.07
C ARG A 4 1.65 -8.43 9.29
N ALA A 5 1.24 -7.97 8.11
CA ALA A 5 0.49 -8.72 7.10
C ALA A 5 1.32 -8.86 5.81
N VAL A 6 1.17 -9.99 5.10
CA VAL A 6 1.91 -10.26 3.85
C VAL A 6 0.97 -10.89 2.82
N LEU A 7 0.84 -10.25 1.65
CA LEU A 7 0.10 -10.76 0.50
C LEU A 7 1.08 -11.28 -0.57
N ARG A 8 0.91 -12.53 -1.02
CA ARG A 8 1.74 -13.19 -2.04
C ARG A 8 0.93 -13.53 -3.29
N GLY A 9 1.58 -13.67 -4.45
CA GLY A 9 0.92 -14.08 -5.71
C GLY A 9 0.17 -12.97 -6.45
N VAL A 10 0.45 -11.70 -6.15
CA VAL A 10 -0.20 -10.56 -6.82
C VAL A 10 0.31 -10.43 -8.25
N ARG A 11 -0.60 -10.32 -9.22
CA ARG A 11 -0.28 -10.01 -10.62
C ARG A 11 0.03 -8.52 -10.82
N LEU A 12 1.15 -8.06 -10.27
CA LEU A 12 1.66 -6.70 -10.38
C LEU A 12 3.19 -6.72 -10.40
N SER A 13 3.81 -5.85 -11.22
CA SER A 13 5.26 -5.63 -11.15
C SER A 13 5.64 -5.05 -9.77
N ALA A 14 6.78 -5.50 -9.23
CA ALA A 14 7.29 -5.05 -7.95
C ALA A 14 7.41 -3.52 -7.87
N ASP A 15 7.84 -2.86 -8.95
CA ASP A 15 8.08 -1.41 -8.94
C ASP A 15 6.79 -0.61 -8.83
N LYS A 16 5.70 -1.09 -9.45
CA LYS A 16 4.38 -0.46 -9.33
C LYS A 16 3.85 -0.55 -7.89
N GLY A 17 4.20 -1.62 -7.16
CA GLY A 17 3.88 -1.77 -5.74
C GLY A 17 4.73 -0.87 -4.86
N ARG A 18 6.06 -0.83 -5.10
CA ARG A 18 7.01 0.00 -4.34
C ARG A 18 6.64 1.47 -4.35
N LEU A 19 6.28 2.01 -5.51
CA LEU A 19 5.84 3.41 -5.64
C LEU A 19 4.72 3.78 -4.67
N VAL A 20 3.75 2.88 -4.46
CA VAL A 20 2.63 3.13 -3.53
C VAL A 20 3.03 2.85 -2.08
N ALA A 21 3.88 1.85 -1.84
CA ALA A 21 4.39 1.57 -0.49
C ALA A 21 5.25 2.71 0.05
N ASP A 22 6.01 3.39 -0.80
CA ASP A 22 6.86 4.52 -0.41
C ASP A 22 6.02 5.74 -0.01
N LEU A 23 4.83 5.93 -0.59
CA LEU A 23 3.92 7.04 -0.23
C LEU A 23 3.39 6.95 1.21
N ILE A 24 3.19 5.73 1.71
CA ILE A 24 2.60 5.49 3.04
C ILE A 24 3.64 5.19 4.12
N ARG A 25 4.92 5.00 3.76
CA ARG A 25 5.97 4.66 4.72
C ARG A 25 6.17 5.80 5.72
N GLY A 26 6.12 5.48 7.02
CA GLY A 26 6.28 6.46 8.09
C GLY A 26 5.10 7.40 8.32
N LYS A 27 3.98 7.23 7.59
CA LYS A 27 2.74 7.98 7.84
C LYS A 27 1.93 7.33 8.95
N LYS A 28 1.09 8.13 9.62
CA LYS A 28 0.07 7.60 10.54
C LYS A 28 -0.95 6.76 9.78
N VAL A 29 -1.53 5.77 10.44
CA VAL A 29 -2.48 4.81 9.84
C VAL A 29 -3.64 5.53 9.13
N ASP A 30 -4.24 6.53 9.77
CA ASP A 30 -5.36 7.29 9.21
C ASP A 30 -4.97 8.02 7.90
N GLN A 31 -3.82 8.69 7.90
CA GLN A 31 -3.30 9.35 6.71
C GLN A 31 -2.95 8.35 5.60
N ALA A 32 -2.36 7.20 5.95
CA ALA A 32 -2.05 6.15 4.98
C ALA A 32 -3.32 5.60 4.32
N LEU A 33 -4.39 5.37 5.09
CA LEU A 33 -5.68 4.91 4.56
C LEU A 33 -6.29 5.95 3.61
N ASN A 34 -6.26 7.23 3.97
CA ASN A 34 -6.73 8.31 3.10
C ASN A 34 -5.92 8.40 1.80
N ILE A 35 -4.59 8.35 1.87
CA ILE A 35 -3.73 8.34 0.69
C ILE A 35 -4.06 7.16 -0.23
N LEU A 36 -4.21 5.95 0.32
CA LEU A 36 -4.53 4.76 -0.46
C LEU A 36 -5.93 4.82 -1.10
N ASN A 37 -6.90 5.47 -0.45
CA ASN A 37 -8.26 5.63 -0.99
C ASN A 37 -8.30 6.58 -2.20
N PHE A 38 -7.51 7.66 -2.18
CA PHE A 38 -7.52 8.66 -3.28
C PHE A 38 -6.44 8.42 -4.34
N THR A 39 -5.53 7.46 -4.13
CA THR A 39 -4.50 7.13 -5.11
C THR A 39 -5.08 6.25 -6.23
N GLN A 40 -5.23 6.83 -7.43
CA GLN A 40 -5.69 6.11 -8.64
C GLN A 40 -4.59 5.23 -9.26
N LYS A 41 -4.05 4.28 -8.50
CA LYS A 41 -3.10 3.27 -8.99
C LYS A 41 -3.64 1.89 -8.67
N LYS A 42 -3.48 0.94 -9.60
CA LYS A 42 -3.86 -0.47 -9.40
C LYS A 42 -3.27 -1.10 -8.12
N ALA A 43 -2.11 -0.59 -7.67
CA ALA A 43 -1.45 -1.05 -6.46
C ALA A 43 -2.09 -0.54 -5.15
N ALA A 44 -2.77 0.61 -5.15
CA ALA A 44 -3.38 1.18 -3.95
C ALA A 44 -4.45 0.30 -3.30
N PRO A 45 -5.46 -0.24 -4.03
CA PRO A 45 -6.44 -1.15 -3.42
C PRO A 45 -5.83 -2.50 -3.00
N ILE A 46 -4.68 -2.89 -3.56
CA ILE A 46 -3.97 -4.11 -3.19
C ILE A 46 -3.22 -3.92 -1.88
N VAL A 47 -2.58 -2.76 -1.68
CA VAL A 47 -1.85 -2.42 -0.45
C VAL A 47 -2.79 -2.09 0.71
N ARG A 48 -4.00 -1.61 0.42
CA ARG A 48 -5.05 -1.36 1.42
C ARG A 48 -5.64 -2.64 2.03
N LYS A 49 -5.58 -3.76 1.30
CA LYS A 49 -6.22 -5.04 1.68
C LYS A 49 -5.36 -5.81 2.67
#